data_AF-A0A727GUH9-F1
#
_entry.id   AF-A0A727GUH9-F1
#
_cell.length_a   1.000
_cell.length_b   1.000
_cell.length_c   1.000
_cell.angle_alpha   90.00
_cell.angle_beta   90.00
_cell.angle_gamma   90.00
#
_symmetry.space_group_name_H-M   'P 1'
#
loop_
_entity.id
_entity.type
_entity.pdbx_description
1 polymer ?
#
loop_
_entity_poly.entity_id
_entity_poly.type
_entity_poly.pdbx_seq_one_letter_code
_entity_poly.pdbx_strand_id
1 'polypeptide(L)'
;DPFLINYMLAITNDMNDLIAKKEFPDEEYGFYYPQLTFHKVAVTEKYLPATIEVLSSPFMVIKHGAVYKFNRAKGIEEEVYPEGFVVYYNKKGNSDNEFFYLLDILSNYQILDGINKIRIRLAYREKDERILSHFQRGVEKYAHEYGLDEEAKKRLEDLDVKVVSTVKEFFSAEVISWEPK
;
A
#
# COMPACT_ATOMS: atom_id res chain seq x y z
N ASP A 1 5.26 -20.09 -0.67
CA ASP A 1 5.34 -19.55 -2.03
C ASP A 1 6.46 -18.49 -2.08
N PRO A 2 7.50 -18.67 -2.92
CA PRO A 2 8.58 -17.69 -3.06
C PRO A 2 8.12 -16.28 -3.49
N PHE A 3 7.02 -16.16 -4.24
CA PHE A 3 6.49 -14.85 -4.63
C PHE A 3 5.95 -14.07 -3.44
N LEU A 4 5.22 -14.75 -2.54
CA LEU A 4 4.73 -14.16 -1.29
C LEU A 4 5.86 -13.65 -0.39
N ILE A 5 6.94 -14.42 -0.23
CA ILE A 5 8.10 -13.99 0.59
C ILE A 5 8.71 -12.71 0.01
N ASN A 6 8.91 -12.67 -1.30
CA ASN A 6 9.44 -11.50 -1.99
C ASN A 6 8.53 -10.27 -1.83
N TYR A 7 7.21 -10.47 -1.93
CA TYR A 7 6.23 -9.42 -1.70
C TYR A 7 6.31 -8.86 -0.27
N MET A 8 6.36 -9.74 0.74
CA MET A 8 6.49 -9.32 2.14
C MET A 8 7.79 -8.57 2.41
N LEU A 9 8.91 -9.01 1.85
CA LEU A 9 10.19 -8.29 1.96
C LEU A 9 10.13 -6.90 1.29
N ALA A 10 9.48 -6.79 0.13
CA ALA A 10 9.28 -5.52 -0.54
C ALA A 10 8.45 -4.55 0.31
N ILE A 11 7.37 -5.04 0.94
CA ILE A 11 6.54 -4.26 1.87
C ILE A 11 7.36 -3.78 3.06
N THR A 12 8.09 -4.67 3.74
CA THR A 12 8.87 -4.29 4.91
C THR A 12 9.93 -3.23 4.59
N ASN A 13 10.61 -3.37 3.44
CA ASN A 13 11.59 -2.37 3.00
C ASN A 13 10.92 -1.02 2.69
N ASP A 14 9.80 -1.01 1.97
CA ASP A 14 9.08 0.23 1.65
C ASP A 14 8.53 0.90 2.92
N MET A 15 7.98 0.14 3.87
CA MET A 15 7.52 0.66 5.16
C MET A 15 8.67 1.29 5.96
N ASN A 16 9.83 0.62 6.04
CA ASN A 16 11.01 1.17 6.71
C ASN A 16 11.48 2.48 6.05
N ASP A 17 11.44 2.55 4.72
CA ASP A 17 11.78 3.77 3.98
C ASP A 17 10.78 4.90 4.27
N LEU A 18 9.47 4.60 4.34
CA LEU A 18 8.42 5.58 4.65
C LEU A 18 8.55 6.10 6.10
N ILE A 19 8.85 5.21 7.04
CA ILE A 19 9.14 5.53 8.44
C ILE A 19 10.35 6.46 8.53
N ALA A 20 11.44 6.12 7.84
CA ALA A 20 12.66 6.93 7.84
C ALA A 20 12.41 8.34 7.28
N LYS A 21 11.53 8.46 6.27
CA LYS A 21 11.09 9.74 5.69
C LYS A 21 10.05 10.49 6.54
N LYS A 22 9.57 9.89 7.63
CA LYS A 22 8.50 10.44 8.47
C LYS A 22 7.19 10.64 7.71
N GLU A 23 6.93 9.77 6.75
CA GLU A 23 5.69 9.71 5.99
C GLU A 23 4.76 8.58 6.48
N PHE A 24 5.21 7.77 7.43
CA PHE A 24 4.47 6.66 8.03
C PHE A 24 4.86 6.54 9.52
N PRO A 25 3.91 6.27 10.44
CA PRO A 25 4.19 6.19 11.87
C PRO A 25 4.86 4.86 12.25
N ASP A 26 5.64 4.88 13.33
CA ASP A 26 6.36 3.70 13.83
C ASP A 26 5.43 2.67 14.50
N GLU A 27 4.35 3.13 15.16
CA GLU A 27 3.45 2.29 15.96
C GLU A 27 1.95 2.47 15.61
N GLU A 28 1.55 3.65 15.15
CA GLU A 28 0.14 3.98 14.91
C GLU A 28 -0.34 3.54 13.51
N TYR A 29 -0.31 2.24 13.24
CA TYR A 29 -0.83 1.67 12.01
C TYR A 29 -1.42 0.28 12.21
N GLY A 30 -2.31 -0.12 11.30
CA GLY A 30 -2.96 -1.43 11.33
C GLY A 30 -3.47 -1.86 9.96
N PHE A 31 -3.76 -3.14 9.84
CA PHE A 31 -4.24 -3.72 8.60
C PHE A 31 -5.73 -3.44 8.45
N TYR A 32 -6.16 -3.11 7.25
CA TYR A 32 -7.57 -2.89 6.96
C TYR A 32 -8.09 -4.11 6.21
N TYR A 33 -9.11 -4.73 6.79
CA TYR A 33 -9.91 -5.76 6.14
C TYR A 33 -11.39 -5.37 6.26
N PRO A 34 -12.19 -5.61 5.22
CA PRO A 34 -13.63 -5.32 5.27
C PRO A 34 -14.23 -6.24 6.33
N GLN A 35 -14.85 -5.66 7.35
CA GLN A 35 -15.52 -6.48 8.34
C GLN A 35 -16.74 -7.15 7.72
N LEU A 36 -16.86 -8.47 7.88
CA LEU A 36 -18.09 -9.20 7.60
C LEU A 36 -19.20 -8.58 8.46
N THR A 37 -20.14 -7.90 7.82
CA THR A 37 -21.30 -7.19 8.41
C THR A 37 -22.27 -8.08 9.20
N PHE A 38 -21.92 -9.34 9.47
CA PHE A 38 -22.82 -10.33 10.04
C PHE A 38 -22.79 -10.42 11.57
N HIS A 39 -21.77 -9.92 12.26
CA HIS A 39 -21.69 -10.02 13.72
C HIS A 39 -21.31 -8.68 14.35
N LYS A 40 -22.18 -8.17 15.23
CA LYS A 40 -22.02 -6.94 16.03
C LYS A 40 -20.93 -7.10 17.12
N VAL A 41 -19.77 -7.67 16.78
CA VAL A 41 -18.61 -7.57 17.66
C VAL A 41 -17.95 -6.26 17.29
N ALA A 42 -18.20 -5.23 18.09
CA ALA A 42 -17.52 -3.96 17.95
C ALA A 42 -16.03 -4.20 18.16
N VAL A 43 -15.27 -4.29 17.06
CA VAL A 43 -13.82 -4.28 17.14
C VAL A 43 -13.44 -2.90 17.65
N THR A 44 -13.05 -2.83 18.92
CA THR A 44 -12.68 -1.59 19.62
C THR A 44 -11.28 -1.11 19.26
N GLU A 45 -10.50 -1.94 18.56
CA GLU A 45 -9.12 -1.63 18.17
C GLU A 45 -9.10 -0.67 16.98
N LYS A 46 -8.43 0.47 17.16
CA LYS A 46 -8.21 1.49 16.11
C LYS A 46 -7.35 0.95 14.96
N TYR A 47 -6.45 0.02 15.27
CA TYR A 47 -5.49 -0.59 14.34
C TYR A 47 -5.53 -2.11 14.49
N LEU A 48 -5.85 -2.81 13.41
CA LEU A 48 -6.07 -4.25 13.43
C LEU A 48 -4.76 -5.00 13.12
N PRO A 49 -4.57 -6.21 13.67
CA PRO A 49 -3.44 -7.06 13.32
C PRO A 49 -3.57 -7.63 11.90
N ALA A 50 -2.44 -8.06 11.33
CA ALA A 50 -2.44 -8.78 10.05
C ALA A 50 -2.99 -10.20 10.21
N THR A 51 -3.89 -10.60 9.32
CA THR A 51 -4.32 -12.01 9.18
C THR A 51 -3.58 -12.67 8.01
N ILE A 52 -3.54 -14.00 7.97
CA ILE A 52 -2.89 -14.74 6.87
C ILE A 52 -3.57 -14.42 5.54
N GLU A 53 -4.89 -14.25 5.52
CA GLU A 53 -5.67 -13.88 4.35
C GLU A 53 -5.26 -12.51 3.82
N VAL A 54 -5.04 -11.53 4.71
CA VAL A 54 -4.57 -10.18 4.33
C VAL A 54 -3.16 -10.24 3.75
N LEU A 55 -2.25 -10.99 4.40
CA LEU A 55 -0.86 -11.10 3.95
C LEU A 55 -0.72 -11.82 2.62
N SER A 56 -1.59 -12.81 2.35
CA SER A 56 -1.61 -13.58 1.10
C SER A 56 -2.56 -13.01 0.04
N SER A 57 -3.24 -11.90 0.34
CA SER A 57 -4.21 -11.26 -0.55
C SER A 57 -3.53 -10.70 -1.82
N PRO A 58 -4.26 -10.61 -2.96
CA PRO A 58 -3.80 -9.89 -4.15
C PRO A 58 -3.53 -8.40 -3.90
N PHE A 59 -4.06 -7.83 -2.83
CA PHE A 59 -3.71 -6.50 -2.36
C PHE A 59 -3.90 -6.42 -0.83
N MET A 60 -3.10 -5.57 -0.19
CA MET A 60 -3.16 -5.35 1.25
C MET A 60 -3.33 -3.87 1.52
N VAL A 61 -4.27 -3.52 2.38
CA VAL A 61 -4.52 -2.14 2.80
C VAL A 61 -4.03 -1.97 4.23
N ILE A 62 -3.22 -0.94 4.46
CA ILE A 62 -2.76 -0.53 5.78
C ILE A 62 -3.30 0.87 6.06
N LYS A 63 -4.02 1.02 7.17
CA LYS A 63 -4.45 2.32 7.69
C LYS A 63 -3.40 2.80 8.69
N HIS A 64 -3.02 4.06 8.62
CA HIS A 64 -2.07 4.65 9.56
C HIS A 64 -2.55 6.02 10.06
N GLY A 65 -2.14 6.37 11.28
CA GLY A 65 -2.33 7.70 11.86
C GLY A 65 -1.41 8.76 11.26
N ALA A 66 -1.58 9.99 11.71
CA ALA A 66 -0.69 11.09 11.38
C ALA A 66 0.69 10.89 12.03
N VAL A 67 1.73 11.48 11.44
CA VAL A 67 3.08 11.48 11.98
C VAL A 67 3.35 12.85 12.61
N TYR A 68 3.76 12.85 13.86
CA TYR A 68 4.13 14.06 14.60
C TYR A 68 5.64 14.12 14.82
N LYS A 69 6.19 15.33 14.79
CA LYS A 69 7.59 15.59 15.10
C LYS A 69 7.71 16.71 16.11
N PHE A 70 8.48 16.47 17.17
CA PHE A 70 8.76 17.50 18.16
C PHE A 70 9.63 18.61 17.58
N ASN A 71 9.06 19.82 17.50
CA ASN A 71 9.78 21.03 17.10
C ASN A 71 10.45 21.67 18.31
N ARG A 72 11.76 21.47 18.45
CA ARG A 72 12.56 22.00 19.58
C ARG A 72 12.53 23.52 19.70
N ALA A 73 12.32 24.26 18.61
CA ALA A 73 12.29 25.72 18.64
C ALA A 73 10.96 26.26 19.20
N LYS A 74 9.85 25.54 19.00
CA LYS A 74 8.52 25.93 19.46
C LYS A 74 8.05 25.16 20.70
N GLY A 75 8.74 24.08 21.08
CA GLY A 75 8.38 23.23 22.21
C GLY A 75 7.07 22.45 22.02
N ILE A 76 6.60 22.30 20.78
CA ILE A 76 5.35 21.62 20.43
C ILE A 76 5.60 20.49 19.43
N GLU A 77 4.71 19.51 19.42
CA GLU A 77 4.64 18.52 18.35
C GLU A 77 3.88 19.13 17.16
N GLU A 78 4.50 19.07 15.98
CA GLU A 78 3.88 19.50 14.73
C GLU A 78 3.59 18.27 13.87
N GLU A 79 2.40 18.25 13.28
CA GLU A 79 2.04 17.25 12.28
C GLU A 79 2.94 17.44 11.05
N VAL A 80 3.72 16.41 10.72
CA VAL A 80 4.59 16.40 9.53
C VAL A 80 4.00 15.60 8.39
N TYR A 81 3.06 14.69 8.70
CA TYR A 81 2.37 13.90 7.70
C TYR A 81 0.96 13.51 8.15
N PRO A 82 -0.07 13.68 7.32
CA PRO A 82 -1.46 13.38 7.71
C PRO A 82 -1.74 11.88 7.78
N GLU A 83 -2.83 11.52 8.45
CA GLU A 83 -3.33 10.14 8.44
C GLU A 83 -3.76 9.69 7.03
N GLY A 84 -3.77 8.38 6.81
CA GLY A 84 -3.97 7.86 5.47
C GLY A 84 -3.96 6.35 5.32
N PHE A 85 -3.85 5.94 4.06
CA PHE A 85 -3.83 4.55 3.66
C PHE A 85 -2.63 4.25 2.76
N VAL A 86 -2.05 3.07 2.93
CA VAL A 86 -1.08 2.49 2.01
C VAL A 86 -1.65 1.19 1.47
N VAL A 87 -1.79 1.10 0.15
CA VAL A 87 -2.33 -0.06 -0.57
C VAL A 87 -1.18 -0.75 -1.30
N TYR A 88 -0.77 -1.92 -0.82
CA TYR A 88 0.24 -2.74 -1.47
C TYR A 88 -0.42 -3.70 -2.46
N TYR A 89 -0.16 -3.53 -3.74
CA TYR A 89 -0.70 -4.37 -4.81
C TYR A 89 0.26 -5.51 -5.17
N ASN A 90 -0.26 -6.74 -5.23
CA ASN A 90 0.49 -7.99 -5.38
C ASN A 90 0.11 -8.79 -6.64
N LYS A 91 -0.12 -8.11 -7.77
CA LYS A 91 -0.26 -8.77 -9.07
C LYS A 91 0.59 -8.10 -10.15
N LYS A 92 0.65 -8.75 -11.31
CA LYS A 92 1.46 -8.37 -12.46
C LYS A 92 1.10 -6.99 -13.04
N GLY A 93 -0.17 -6.60 -13.03
CA GLY A 93 -0.59 -5.28 -13.53
C GLY A 93 -0.48 -5.15 -15.05
N ASN A 94 -0.78 -6.23 -15.79
CA ASN A 94 -0.69 -6.27 -17.26
C ASN A 94 -2.01 -5.88 -17.96
N SER A 95 -3.05 -5.55 -17.20
CA SER A 95 -4.33 -5.10 -17.73
C SER A 95 -4.86 -3.92 -16.92
N ASP A 96 -5.43 -2.96 -17.64
CA ASP A 96 -6.23 -1.85 -17.12
C ASP A 96 -7.42 -2.32 -16.26
N ASN A 97 -8.04 -3.46 -16.60
CA ASN A 97 -9.14 -4.04 -15.83
C ASN A 97 -8.74 -4.36 -14.40
N GLU A 98 -7.50 -4.80 -14.16
CA GLU A 98 -7.05 -5.12 -12.82
C GLU A 98 -7.07 -3.91 -11.90
N PHE A 99 -6.75 -2.73 -12.43
CA PHE A 99 -6.77 -1.47 -11.70
C PHE A 99 -8.17 -0.89 -11.59
N PHE A 100 -9.00 -1.03 -12.62
CA PHE A 100 -10.44 -0.74 -12.51
C PHE A 100 -11.07 -1.49 -11.32
N TYR A 101 -10.84 -2.81 -11.23
CA TYR A 101 -11.37 -3.60 -10.11
C TYR A 101 -10.73 -3.25 -8.76
N LEU A 102 -9.44 -2.90 -8.74
CA LEU A 102 -8.81 -2.40 -7.51
C LEU A 102 -9.52 -1.13 -7.02
N LEU A 103 -9.75 -0.15 -7.90
CA LEU A 103 -10.42 1.10 -7.56
C LEU A 103 -11.86 0.87 -7.10
N ASP A 104 -12.59 0.00 -7.80
CA ASP A 104 -13.95 -0.39 -7.41
C ASP A 104 -13.99 -1.00 -6.00
N ILE A 105 -13.07 -1.90 -5.69
CA ILE A 105 -12.97 -2.49 -4.35
C ILE A 105 -12.60 -1.44 -3.29
N LEU A 106 -11.63 -0.55 -3.58
CA LEU A 106 -11.25 0.52 -2.66
C LEU A 106 -12.41 1.51 -2.43
N SER A 107 -13.21 1.79 -3.45
CA SER A 107 -14.43 2.60 -3.33
C SER A 107 -15.48 1.92 -2.48
N ASN A 108 -15.72 0.61 -2.69
CA ASN A 108 -16.64 -0.18 -1.87
C ASN A 108 -16.22 -0.22 -0.39
N TYR A 109 -14.93 -0.08 -0.09
CA TYR A 109 -14.40 0.02 1.27
C TYR A 109 -14.40 1.45 1.82
N GLN A 110 -14.94 2.42 1.06
CA GLN A 110 -14.95 3.85 1.39
C GLN A 110 -13.55 4.43 1.60
N ILE A 111 -12.51 3.80 1.02
CA ILE A 111 -11.13 4.27 1.11
C ILE A 111 -10.93 5.47 0.20
N LEU A 112 -11.57 5.47 -0.98
CA LEU A 112 -11.49 6.55 -1.97
C LEU A 112 -12.36 7.77 -1.61
N ASP A 113 -13.25 7.64 -0.62
CA ASP A 113 -14.25 8.66 -0.28
C ASP A 113 -13.68 9.81 0.59
N GLY A 114 -12.43 9.72 1.04
CA GLY A 114 -11.91 10.55 2.13
C GLY A 114 -10.82 11.56 1.75
N ILE A 115 -10.71 12.59 2.59
CA ILE A 115 -9.63 13.61 2.72
C ILE A 115 -8.22 12.99 2.91
N ASN A 116 -8.18 11.68 3.12
CA ASN A 116 -7.02 10.94 3.58
C ASN A 116 -6.02 10.73 2.44
N LYS A 117 -4.73 10.74 2.78
CA LYS A 117 -3.69 10.54 1.78
C LYS A 117 -3.57 9.06 1.44
N ILE A 118 -3.87 8.72 0.19
CA ILE A 118 -3.85 7.34 -0.31
C ILE A 118 -2.60 7.13 -1.14
N ARG A 119 -1.88 6.05 -0.84
CA ARG A 119 -0.64 5.67 -1.50
C ARG A 119 -0.77 4.28 -2.04
N ILE A 120 -0.56 4.09 -3.34
CA ILE A 120 -0.58 2.79 -3.98
C ILE A 120 0.86 2.37 -4.23
N ARG A 121 1.20 1.16 -3.79
CA ARG A 121 2.54 0.58 -3.87
C ARG A 121 2.46 -0.70 -4.68
N LEU A 122 2.99 -0.66 -5.90
CA LEU A 122 3.01 -1.80 -6.81
C LEU A 122 4.23 -2.65 -6.42
N ALA A 123 4.02 -3.76 -5.71
CA ALA A 123 5.09 -4.50 -5.03
C ALA A 123 5.30 -5.93 -5.53
N TYR A 124 4.53 -6.39 -6.52
CA TYR A 124 4.73 -7.70 -7.15
C TYR A 124 6.14 -7.82 -7.75
N ARG A 125 6.74 -9.02 -7.75
CA ARG A 125 8.12 -9.21 -8.23
C ARG A 125 8.21 -9.02 -9.76
N GLU A 126 7.34 -9.70 -10.50
CA GLU A 126 7.35 -9.74 -11.97
C GLU A 126 6.28 -8.81 -12.55
N LYS A 127 6.41 -7.52 -12.23
CA LYS A 127 5.49 -6.48 -12.69
C LYS A 127 5.62 -6.29 -14.19
N ASP A 128 4.54 -5.86 -14.83
CA ASP A 128 4.60 -5.36 -16.20
C ASP A 128 5.42 -4.06 -16.28
N GLU A 129 6.22 -3.90 -17.33
CA GLU A 129 7.03 -2.68 -17.55
C GLU A 129 6.14 -1.43 -17.71
N ARG A 130 4.92 -1.60 -18.23
CA ARG A 130 3.94 -0.54 -18.48
C ARG A 130 2.88 -0.48 -17.41
N ILE A 131 3.13 -1.05 -16.23
CA ILE A 131 2.15 -1.13 -15.13
C ILE A 131 1.55 0.23 -14.77
N LEU A 132 2.34 1.31 -14.79
CA LEU A 132 1.85 2.67 -14.55
C LEU A 132 0.89 3.16 -15.64
N SER A 133 1.17 2.84 -16.91
CA SER A 133 0.26 3.15 -18.02
C SER A 133 -1.01 2.31 -17.99
N HIS A 134 -0.93 1.07 -17.49
CA HIS A 134 -2.12 0.25 -17.22
C HIS A 134 -2.94 0.83 -16.06
N PHE A 135 -2.28 1.32 -15.00
CA PHE A 135 -2.94 2.00 -13.89
C PHE A 135 -3.69 3.24 -14.35
N GLN A 136 -3.04 4.13 -15.11
CA GLN A 136 -3.67 5.35 -15.62
C GLN A 136 -4.89 5.05 -16.50
N ARG A 137 -4.79 4.07 -17.40
CA ARG A 137 -5.93 3.61 -18.21
C ARG A 137 -7.04 3.00 -17.36
N GLY A 138 -6.69 2.33 -16.27
CA GLY A 138 -7.66 1.84 -15.28
C GLY A 138 -8.41 2.97 -14.58
N VAL A 139 -7.72 4.05 -14.22
CA VAL A 139 -8.32 5.28 -13.65
C VAL A 139 -9.27 5.93 -14.66
N GLU A 140 -8.82 6.12 -15.91
CA GLU A 140 -9.64 6.70 -16.98
C GLU A 140 -10.92 5.87 -17.22
N LYS A 141 -10.76 4.54 -17.29
CA LYS A 141 -11.88 3.62 -17.44
C LYS A 141 -12.84 3.69 -16.27
N TYR A 142 -12.32 3.68 -15.04
CA TYR A 142 -13.14 3.80 -13.83
C TYR A 142 -13.94 5.10 -13.81
N ALA A 143 -13.29 6.23 -14.11
CA ALA A 143 -13.94 7.53 -14.16
C ALA A 143 -15.05 7.58 -15.24
N HIS A 144 -14.80 7.00 -16.41
CA HIS A 144 -15.77 6.95 -17.50
C HIS A 144 -16.98 6.07 -17.17
N GLU A 145 -16.76 4.84 -16.66
CA GLU A 145 -17.84 3.88 -16.37
C GLU A 145 -18.76 4.36 -15.23
N TYR A 146 -18.19 4.98 -14.19
CA TYR A 146 -18.97 5.50 -13.06
C TYR A 146 -19.45 6.95 -13.25
N GLY A 147 -19.13 7.58 -14.39
CA GLY A 147 -19.56 8.95 -14.70
C GLY A 147 -19.05 9.99 -13.70
N LEU A 148 -17.80 9.85 -13.26
CA LEU A 148 -17.18 10.78 -12.30
C LEU A 148 -17.06 12.19 -12.90
N ASP A 149 -17.19 13.20 -12.05
CA ASP A 149 -16.86 14.57 -12.42
C ASP A 149 -15.33 14.77 -12.56
N GLU A 150 -14.93 15.87 -13.19
CA GLU A 150 -13.52 16.18 -13.41
C GLU A 150 -12.74 16.33 -12.10
N GLU A 151 -13.39 16.77 -11.02
CA GLU A 151 -12.77 16.90 -9.70
C GLU A 151 -12.48 15.53 -9.06
N ALA A 152 -13.44 14.60 -9.10
CA ALA A 152 -13.24 13.23 -8.62
C ALA A 152 -12.23 12.48 -9.48
N LYS A 153 -12.26 12.65 -10.80
CA LYS A 153 -11.26 12.08 -11.70
C LYS A 153 -9.87 12.58 -11.35
N LYS A 154 -9.69 13.89 -11.18
CA LYS A 154 -8.40 14.48 -10.82
C LYS A 154 -7.88 13.95 -9.48
N ARG A 155 -8.77 13.75 -8.49
CA ARG A 155 -8.38 13.12 -7.21
C ARG A 155 -7.83 11.70 -7.39
N LEU A 156 -8.38 10.91 -8.31
CA LEU A 156 -7.86 9.58 -8.63
C LEU A 156 -6.53 9.63 -9.38
N GLU A 157 -6.35 10.62 -10.26
CA GLU A 157 -5.09 10.84 -10.96
C GLU A 157 -3.97 11.33 -10.03
N ASP A 158 -4.32 12.10 -8.99
CA ASP A 158 -3.39 12.63 -7.98
C ASP A 158 -2.98 11.58 -6.91
N LEU A 159 -3.45 10.33 -7.02
CA LEU A 159 -3.04 9.24 -6.13
C LEU A 159 -1.52 9.00 -6.22
N ASP A 160 -0.84 8.89 -5.07
CA ASP A 160 0.60 8.61 -5.02
C ASP A 160 0.85 7.12 -5.34
N VAL A 161 1.08 6.83 -6.61
CA VAL A 161 1.36 5.49 -7.12
C VAL A 161 2.86 5.32 -7.36
N LYS A 162 3.46 4.34 -6.69
CA LYS A 162 4.89 4.05 -6.80
C LYS A 162 5.15 2.57 -7.01
N VAL A 163 6.10 2.27 -7.91
CA VAL A 163 6.66 0.92 -8.07
C VAL A 163 7.70 0.66 -6.99
N VAL A 164 7.50 -0.40 -6.20
CA VAL A 164 8.44 -0.82 -5.15
C VAL A 164 9.42 -1.83 -5.71
N SER A 165 10.72 -1.62 -5.49
CA SER A 165 11.76 -2.57 -5.89
C SER A 165 11.88 -3.70 -4.88
N THR A 166 11.94 -4.94 -5.38
CA THR A 166 11.99 -6.15 -4.53
C THR A 166 13.42 -6.60 -4.21
N VAL A 167 14.44 -5.90 -4.71
CA VAL A 167 15.81 -6.44 -4.76
C VAL A 167 16.62 -6.07 -3.52
N LYS A 168 16.69 -7.02 -2.58
CA LYS A 168 17.90 -7.28 -1.79
C LYS A 168 18.22 -8.77 -1.92
N GLU A 169 18.92 -9.13 -2.99
CA GLU A 169 19.59 -10.43 -3.05
C GLU A 169 20.75 -10.40 -2.05
N PHE A 170 20.54 -10.99 -0.87
CA PHE A 170 21.65 -11.30 0.03
C PHE A 170 22.46 -12.44 -0.60
N PHE A 171 23.51 -12.11 -1.32
CA PHE A 171 24.56 -13.08 -1.63
C PHE A 171 25.34 -13.34 -0.33
N SER A 172 25.04 -14.41 0.41
CA SER A 172 25.96 -14.89 1.43
C SER A 172 27.11 -15.61 0.73
N ALA A 173 28.28 -14.98 0.71
CA ALA A 173 29.50 -15.59 0.17
C ALA A 173 29.97 -16.81 0.99
N GLU A 174 29.43 -17.03 2.19
CA GLU A 174 29.87 -18.06 3.14
C GLU A 174 29.49 -19.49 2.75
N VAL A 175 28.56 -19.70 1.80
CA VAL A 175 28.13 -21.05 1.37
C VAL A 175 28.96 -21.60 0.19
N ILE A 176 29.96 -20.86 -0.32
CA ILE A 176 30.88 -21.31 -1.39
C ILE A 176 32.26 -21.71 -0.83
N SER A 177 32.37 -22.06 0.44
CA SER A 177 33.57 -22.72 0.95
C SER A 177 33.52 -24.22 0.63
N TRP A 178 33.81 -24.58 -0.62
CA TRP A 178 34.23 -25.94 -0.97
C TRP A 178 35.69 -26.07 -0.53
N GLU A 179 35.94 -26.85 0.52
CA GLU A 179 37.30 -27.19 0.94
C GLU A 179 38.01 -27.99 -0.17
N PRO A 180 39.21 -27.59 -0.60
CA PRO A 180 40.03 -28.44 -1.46
C PRO A 180 40.62 -29.58 -0.63
N LYS A 181 40.38 -30.83 -1.05
CA LYS A 181 41.19 -31.99 -0.63
C LYS A 181 42.47 -32.07 -1.45
#